data_AF-A0A932EP07-F1
#
_entry.id   AF-A0A932EP07-F1
#
_cell.length_a   1.000
_cell.length_b   1.000
_cell.length_c   1.000
_cell.angle_alpha   90.00
_cell.angle_beta   90.00
_cell.angle_gamma   90.00
#
_symmetry.space_group_name_H-M   'P 1'
#
loop_
_entity.id
_entity.type
_entity.pdbx_description
1 polymer ?
#
loop_
_entity_poly.entity_id
_entity_poly.type
_entity_poly.pdbx_seq_one_letter_code
_entity_poly.pdbx_strand_id
1 'polypeptide(L)'
;MSVGSTITTYVFSGFKVLAEYTGAAPALSREYIYAGGSLLATLDSSCTPAYRHMDHLSARLETDAGGNVTRTFGQFPYGETWYETGNVSRWKFTRRVAHAFRG
;
A
#
# COMPACT_ATOMS: atom_id res chain seq x y z
N MET A 1 1.96 -31.28 -9.91
CA MET A 1 1.21 -30.02 -9.97
C MET A 1 2.08 -28.95 -9.33
N SER A 2 2.70 -28.06 -10.10
CA SER A 2 3.52 -27.00 -9.49
C SER A 2 2.59 -25.90 -9.01
N VAL A 3 2.37 -25.80 -7.69
CA VAL A 3 1.94 -24.55 -7.07
C VAL A 3 3.22 -23.80 -6.75
N GLY A 4 3.74 -23.05 -7.73
CA GLY A 4 4.88 -22.19 -7.50
C GLY A 4 4.46 -21.05 -6.57
N SER A 5 5.07 -20.96 -5.39
CA SER A 5 4.88 -19.80 -4.51
C SER A 5 5.43 -18.55 -5.21
N THR A 6 4.63 -17.50 -5.35
CA THR A 6 5.13 -16.21 -5.84
C THR A 6 6.10 -15.64 -4.82
N ILE A 7 7.40 -15.63 -5.16
CA ILE A 7 8.42 -14.96 -4.35
C ILE A 7 8.17 -13.46 -4.44
N THR A 8 8.08 -12.80 -3.28
CA THR A 8 8.05 -11.34 -3.18
C THR A 8 9.32 -10.87 -2.49
N THR A 9 10.13 -10.10 -3.19
CA THR A 9 11.35 -9.47 -2.66
C THR A 9 11.05 -8.03 -2.31
N TYR A 10 11.42 -7.62 -1.09
CA TYR A 10 11.21 -6.27 -0.60
C TYR A 10 12.53 -5.53 -0.50
N VAL A 11 12.57 -4.30 -0.98
CA VAL A 11 13.70 -3.37 -0.77
C VAL A 11 13.33 -2.43 0.37
N PHE A 12 14.22 -2.27 1.34
CA PHE A 12 13.97 -1.42 2.52
C PHE A 12 14.99 -0.29 2.65
N SER A 13 14.55 0.82 3.25
CA SER A 13 15.41 1.85 3.83
C SER A 13 14.93 2.13 5.26
N GLY A 14 15.76 1.76 6.24
CA GLY A 14 15.34 1.72 7.64
C GLY A 14 14.09 0.85 7.81
N PHE A 15 13.01 1.43 8.34
CA PHE A 15 11.72 0.75 8.55
C PHE A 15 10.72 0.93 7.40
N LYS A 16 11.14 1.49 6.26
CA LYS A 16 10.27 1.76 5.11
C LYS A 16 10.52 0.74 4.00
N VAL A 17 9.46 0.16 3.46
CA VAL A 17 9.52 -0.62 2.22
C VAL A 17 9.57 0.36 1.08
N LEU A 18 10.61 0.35 0.25
CA LEU A 18 10.74 1.21 -0.92
C LEU A 18 10.18 0.57 -2.19
N ALA A 19 10.31 -0.74 -2.34
CA ALA A 19 9.83 -1.45 -3.52
C ALA A 19 9.51 -2.91 -3.24
N GLU A 20 8.57 -3.45 -4.01
CA GLU A 20 8.23 -4.87 -4.09
C GLU A 20 8.57 -5.38 -5.50
N TYR A 21 9.31 -6.49 -5.57
CA TYR A 21 9.55 -7.26 -6.78
C TYR A 21 8.91 -8.63 -6.64
N THR A 22 8.31 -9.15 -7.71
CA THR A 22 7.62 -10.44 -7.68
C THR A 22 8.11 -11.37 -8.77
N GLY A 23 8.08 -12.68 -8.48
CA GLY A 23 8.41 -13.73 -9.43
C GLY A 23 9.82 -14.31 -9.24
N ALA A 24 10.11 -15.40 -9.96
CA ALA A 24 11.39 -16.09 -9.89
C ALA A 24 12.52 -15.28 -10.56
N ALA A 25 12.20 -14.55 -11.62
CA ALA A 25 13.00 -13.45 -12.15
C ALA A 25 12.36 -12.16 -11.61
N PRO A 26 12.96 -11.47 -10.62
CA PRO A 26 12.29 -10.38 -9.92
C PRO A 26 11.95 -9.22 -10.86
N ALA A 27 10.65 -8.97 -11.05
CA ALA A 27 10.14 -7.82 -11.78
C ALA A 27 9.47 -6.84 -10.81
N LEU A 28 9.65 -5.53 -11.03
CA LEU A 28 9.05 -4.50 -10.19
C LEU A 28 7.53 -4.65 -10.19
N SER A 29 6.95 -4.77 -9.01
CA SER A 29 5.50 -4.85 -8.80
C SER A 29 4.95 -3.55 -8.24
N ARG A 30 5.64 -2.97 -7.25
CA ARG A 30 5.23 -1.72 -6.60
C ARG A 30 6.43 -0.90 -6.17
N GLU A 31 6.31 0.42 -6.26
CA GLU A 31 7.23 1.36 -5.65
C GLU A 31 6.50 2.25 -4.64
N TYR A 32 7.14 2.57 -3.54
CA TYR A 32 6.56 3.28 -2.40
C TYR A 32 7.28 4.61 -2.19
N ILE A 33 6.57 5.70 -2.47
CA ILE A 33 7.10 7.05 -2.39
C ILE A 33 6.72 7.64 -1.04
N TYR A 34 7.72 8.00 -0.24
CA TYR A 34 7.53 8.61 1.08
C TYR A 34 7.85 10.10 1.06
N ALA A 35 7.04 10.89 1.76
CA ALA A 35 7.34 12.27 2.11
C ALA A 35 7.53 12.35 3.64
N GLY A 36 8.74 12.66 4.08
CA GLY A 36 9.09 12.59 5.50
C GLY A 36 8.87 11.18 6.05
N GLY A 37 8.05 11.03 7.09
CA GLY A 37 7.72 9.73 7.70
C GLY A 37 6.57 8.97 7.03
N SER A 38 5.81 9.61 6.15
CA SER A 38 4.52 9.11 5.67
C SER A 38 4.57 8.63 4.22
N LEU A 39 3.79 7.58 3.92
CA LEU A 39 3.65 7.05 2.57
C LEU A 39 2.75 7.97 1.73
N LEU A 40 3.34 8.68 0.76
CA LEU A 40 2.64 9.64 -0.09
C LEU A 40 1.95 8.96 -1.27
N ALA A 41 2.64 8.04 -1.95
CA ALA A 41 2.12 7.38 -3.13
C ALA A 41 2.62 5.93 -3.26
N THR A 42 1.83 5.11 -3.95
CA THR A 42 2.31 3.83 -4.49
C THR A 42 2.25 3.89 -6.00
N LEU A 43 3.34 3.55 -6.66
CA LEU A 43 3.38 3.31 -8.10
C LEU A 43 3.17 1.82 -8.36
N ASP A 44 2.37 1.50 -9.37
CA ASP A 44 2.35 0.13 -9.91
C ASP A 44 3.54 -0.12 -10.85
N SER A 45 3.60 -1.32 -11.43
CA SER A 45 4.66 -1.71 -12.37
C SER A 45 4.70 -0.87 -13.66
N SER A 46 3.66 -0.08 -13.92
CA SER A 46 3.55 0.83 -15.07
C SER A 46 3.79 2.30 -14.68
N CYS A 47 4.32 2.55 -13.48
CA CYS A 47 4.52 3.89 -12.92
C CYS A 47 3.22 4.70 -12.73
N THR A 48 2.07 4.04 -12.60
CA THR A 48 0.79 4.74 -12.34
C THR A 48 0.65 5.00 -10.83
N PRO A 49 0.46 6.26 -10.40
CA PRO A 49 0.37 6.59 -8.99
C PRO A 49 -1.04 6.40 -8.42
N ALA A 50 -1.09 5.82 -7.22
CA ALA A 50 -2.17 5.99 -6.26
C ALA A 50 -1.67 6.90 -5.13
N TYR A 51 -2.16 8.13 -5.09
CA TYR A 51 -1.83 9.13 -4.07
C TYR A 51 -2.66 8.93 -2.83
N ARG A 52 -2.05 9.04 -1.64
CA ARG A 52 -2.74 8.90 -0.34
C ARG A 52 -2.99 10.25 0.28
N HIS A 53 -4.25 10.45 0.67
CA HIS A 53 -4.70 11.60 1.45
C HIS A 53 -4.85 11.14 2.90
N MET A 54 -3.83 11.42 3.69
CA MET A 54 -3.76 11.02 5.09
C MET A 54 -4.38 12.07 6.00
N ASP A 55 -4.96 11.59 7.10
CA ASP A 55 -5.10 12.37 8.31
C ASP A 55 -4.02 11.97 9.34
N HIS A 56 -4.20 12.34 10.60
CA HIS A 56 -3.24 12.04 11.65
C HIS A 56 -2.99 10.52 11.85
N LEU A 57 -3.99 9.65 11.61
CA LEU A 57 -3.93 8.23 11.96
C LEU A 57 -4.03 7.27 10.76
N SER A 58 -4.69 7.67 9.68
CA SER A 58 -4.94 6.78 8.54
C SER A 58 -5.07 7.53 7.20
N ALA A 59 -4.93 6.79 6.11
CA ALA A 59 -5.32 7.29 4.80
C ALA A 59 -6.86 7.26 4.68
N ARG A 60 -7.49 8.39 4.37
CA ARG A 60 -8.96 8.47 4.21
C ARG A 60 -9.41 8.28 2.77
N LEU A 61 -8.53 8.60 1.85
CA LEU A 61 -8.82 8.70 0.43
C LEU A 61 -7.55 8.36 -0.37
N GLU A 62 -7.73 7.70 -1.50
CA GLU A 62 -6.73 7.59 -2.55
C GLU A 62 -7.25 8.19 -3.86
N THR A 63 -6.35 8.84 -4.61
CA THR A 63 -6.63 9.40 -5.94
C THR A 63 -5.65 8.92 -6.99
N ASP A 64 -6.08 8.91 -8.25
CA ASP A 64 -5.21 8.66 -9.40
C ASP A 64 -4.44 9.91 -9.84
N ALA A 65 -3.67 9.80 -10.93
CA ALA A 65 -2.94 10.90 -11.56
C ALA A 65 -3.83 12.05 -12.05
N GLY A 66 -5.10 11.78 -12.38
CA GLY A 66 -6.08 12.77 -12.77
C GLY A 66 -6.79 13.45 -11.59
N GLY A 67 -6.49 13.03 -10.36
CA GLY A 67 -7.17 13.51 -9.16
C GLY A 67 -8.53 12.85 -8.92
N ASN A 68 -8.89 11.82 -9.68
CA ASN A 68 -10.13 11.09 -9.45
C ASN A 68 -10.00 10.24 -8.20
N VAL A 69 -11.06 10.18 -7.41
CA VAL A 69 -11.16 9.31 -6.23
C VAL A 69 -11.19 7.85 -6.68
N THR A 70 -10.19 7.07 -6.29
CA THR A 70 -10.11 5.63 -6.61
C THR A 70 -10.42 4.73 -5.43
N ARG A 71 -10.33 5.26 -4.20
CA ARG A 71 -10.67 4.55 -2.97
C ARG A 71 -10.96 5.51 -1.83
N THR A 72 -12.00 5.22 -1.06
CA THR A 72 -12.29 5.88 0.23
C THR A 72 -12.25 4.87 1.36
N PHE A 73 -11.80 5.29 2.53
CA PHE A 73 -11.59 4.39 3.66
C PHE A 73 -11.84 5.08 5.00
N GLY A 74 -12.56 4.40 5.88
CA GLY A 74 -12.85 4.85 7.23
C GLY A 74 -12.62 3.73 8.24
N GLN A 75 -12.15 4.11 9.44
CA GLN A 75 -11.92 3.18 10.54
C GLN A 75 -12.56 3.68 11.82
N PHE A 76 -12.96 2.73 12.65
CA PHE A 76 -13.28 2.99 14.05
C PHE A 76 -12.00 3.23 14.87
N PRO A 77 -12.10 3.81 16.08
CA PRO A 77 -10.94 4.18 16.89
C PRO A 77 -9.94 3.04 17.16
N TYR A 78 -10.40 1.79 17.15
CA TYR A 78 -9.58 0.60 17.40
C TYR A 78 -9.11 -0.12 16.13
N GLY A 79 -9.24 0.52 14.96
CA GLY A 79 -8.66 0.05 13.70
C GLY A 79 -9.55 -0.87 12.85
N GLU A 80 -10.72 -1.23 13.38
CA GLU A 80 -11.77 -1.91 12.62
C GLU A 80 -12.20 -1.06 11.42
N THR A 81 -12.50 -1.71 10.30
CA THR A 81 -12.95 -1.00 9.09
C THR A 81 -14.40 -0.57 9.29
N TRP A 82 -14.65 0.73 9.21
CA TRP A 82 -16.01 1.27 9.16
C TRP A 82 -16.57 1.16 7.74
N TYR A 83 -15.77 1.56 6.74
CA TYR A 83 -16.08 1.34 5.34
C TYR A 83 -14.80 1.35 4.50
N GLU A 84 -14.83 0.68 3.36
CA GLU A 84 -13.78 0.74 2.35
C GLU A 84 -14.40 0.57 0.96
N THR A 85 -13.98 1.40 0.01
CA THR A 85 -14.38 1.32 -1.39
C THR A 85 -13.14 1.17 -2.29
N GLY A 86 -13.33 0.72 -3.53
CA GLY A 86 -12.24 0.56 -4.49
C GLY A 86 -11.29 -0.60 -4.14
N ASN A 87 -10.04 -0.49 -4.58
CA ASN A 87 -9.05 -1.57 -4.44
C ASN A 87 -8.36 -1.53 -3.07
N VAL A 88 -8.54 -2.58 -2.27
CA VAL A 88 -8.06 -2.63 -0.88
C VAL A 88 -6.54 -2.52 -0.81
N SER A 89 -6.03 -1.59 0.00
CA SER A 89 -4.60 -1.47 0.28
C SER A 89 -4.24 -2.07 1.63
N ARG A 90 -3.06 -2.69 1.72
CA ARG A 90 -2.46 -3.13 3.00
C ARG A 90 -1.90 -1.96 3.82
N TRP A 91 -1.72 -0.81 3.19
CA TRP A 91 -1.19 0.42 3.80
C TRP A 91 -2.35 1.31 4.25
N LYS A 92 -2.86 1.03 5.46
CA LYS A 92 -4.04 1.70 6.02
C LYS A 92 -3.72 2.72 7.12
N PHE A 93 -2.58 2.57 7.79
CA PHE A 93 -2.18 3.40 8.94
C PHE A 93 -0.87 4.15 8.68
N THR A 94 -0.71 5.31 9.33
CA THR A 94 0.48 6.18 9.21
C THR A 94 1.79 5.51 9.64
N ARG A 95 1.73 4.44 10.46
CA ARG A 95 2.92 3.89 11.12
C ARG A 95 3.18 2.40 10.91
N ARG A 96 2.22 1.61 10.41
CA ARG A 96 2.38 0.14 10.29
C ARG A 96 1.60 -0.45 9.11
N VAL A 97 2.17 -1.48 8.49
CA VAL A 97 1.45 -2.44 7.64
C VAL A 97 0.40 -3.15 8.50
N ALA A 98 -0.83 -3.30 8.00
CA ALA A 98 -1.79 -4.21 8.62
C ALA A 98 -1.33 -5.65 8.35
N HIS A 99 -0.71 -6.30 9.33
CA HIS A 99 -0.41 -7.73 9.25
C HIS A 99 -1.68 -8.51 9.56
N ALA A 100 -2.21 -9.25 8.59
CA ALA A 100 -3.21 -10.27 8.88
C ALA A 100 -2.49 -11.42 9.60
N PHE A 101 -2.83 -11.66 10.87
CA PHE A 101 -2.34 -12.81 11.61
C PHE A 101 -2.97 -14.06 10.95
N ARG A 102 -2.17 -14.86 10.25
CA ARG A 102 -2.61 -16.19 9.83
C ARG A 102 -2.45 -17.11 11.03
N GLY A 103 -3.56 -17.67 11.51
CA GLY A 103 -3.58 -18.83 12.40
C GLY A 103 -3.33 -20.12 11.64
#